data_AF-A0A9P6ZLB1-F1
#
_entry.id   AF-A0A9P6ZLB1-F1
#
_cell.length_a   1.000
_cell.length_b   1.000
_cell.length_c   1.000
_cell.angle_alpha   90.00
_cell.angle_beta   90.00
_cell.angle_gamma   90.00
#
_symmetry.space_group_name_H-M   'P 1'
#
loop_
_entity.id
_entity.type
_entity.pdbx_description
1 polymer ?
#
loop_
_entity_poly.entity_id
_entity_poly.type
_entity_poly.pdbx_seq_one_letter_code
_entity_poly.pdbx_strand_id
1 'polypeptide(L)'
;MFSVFDESGIFIAACRHRFVLLACDMVRSEHFAFWDEDKYAALTLTLIHTLTIELSAVKQALNLTDADFIRFHADEKSYLESLKEPPLQDRLQIRYVQVLDDLAEWQLEWVRAREVANQALTDVAIGDLHQINTAITQVQIQVDAAYAKLQNAEAFTSHIENQLAIEERWTVGGEKYIKFKEEASLQKYHVALNELERLVVMRLFELSKLSLSGTGYKLRQQIGKALQRRSDAIRNAINKYNLQAAALDPPWPRLLWKDIADYSFLGEFDLLRYSRTDIREVDWSKPAYREASVFEASDNGLALWQRMSLV
;
A
#
# COMPACT_ATOMS: atom_id res chain seq x y z
N MET A 1 -10.39 -16.87 -11.38
CA MET A 1 -10.58 -15.67 -12.21
C MET A 1 -10.22 -14.43 -11.37
N PHE A 2 -9.04 -14.44 -10.74
CA PHE A 2 -8.52 -13.33 -9.93
C PHE A 2 -7.00 -13.13 -10.08
N SER A 3 -6.28 -14.08 -10.69
CA SER A 3 -4.81 -14.08 -10.73
C SER A 3 -4.20 -13.06 -11.69
N VAL A 4 -4.90 -12.66 -12.75
CA VAL A 4 -4.44 -11.59 -13.65
C VAL A 4 -4.64 -10.20 -13.00
N PHE A 5 -5.49 -10.08 -11.98
CA PHE A 5 -5.78 -8.81 -11.31
C PHE A 5 -4.78 -8.44 -10.21
N ASP A 6 -3.97 -9.40 -9.74
CA ASP A 6 -2.87 -9.17 -8.78
C ASP A 6 -1.58 -8.68 -9.46
N GLU A 7 -1.41 -8.91 -10.76
CA GLU A 7 -0.11 -8.72 -11.44
C GLU A 7 0.10 -7.35 -12.10
N SER A 8 -0.96 -6.55 -12.30
CA SER A 8 -0.86 -5.31 -13.07
C SER A 8 -1.49 -4.07 -12.42
N GLY A 9 -1.91 -4.11 -11.15
CA GLY A 9 -2.16 -2.94 -10.28
C GLY A 9 -3.07 -1.77 -10.74
N ILE A 10 -3.56 -1.75 -11.97
CA ILE A 10 -4.14 -0.60 -12.67
C ILE A 10 -5.20 -1.16 -13.60
N PHE A 11 -6.46 -0.73 -13.45
CA PHE A 11 -6.84 0.45 -14.24
C PHE A 11 -8.31 0.83 -14.23
N ILE A 12 -9.27 -0.05 -13.91
CA ILE A 12 -10.65 0.24 -14.35
C ILE A 12 -11.44 1.21 -13.43
N ALA A 13 -11.05 1.46 -12.17
CA ALA A 13 -12.06 1.86 -11.17
C ALA A 13 -11.78 3.08 -10.28
N ALA A 14 -10.78 3.92 -10.57
CA ALA A 14 -10.24 4.82 -9.56
C ALA A 14 -10.60 6.32 -9.66
N CYS A 15 -11.32 6.78 -10.69
CA CYS A 15 -12.21 7.96 -10.70
C CYS A 15 -12.35 8.47 -12.12
N ARG A 16 -13.53 8.51 -12.72
CA ARG A 16 -14.77 9.13 -12.25
C ARG A 16 -15.97 8.22 -12.57
N HIS A 17 -15.81 6.92 -12.38
CA HIS A 17 -16.82 5.97 -12.82
C HIS A 17 -17.92 5.73 -11.80
N ARG A 18 -18.78 6.74 -11.63
CA ARG A 18 -20.19 6.45 -11.37
C ARG A 18 -20.74 5.58 -12.50
N PHE A 19 -20.25 5.73 -13.74
CA PHE A 19 -20.80 5.09 -14.94
C PHE A 19 -20.41 3.62 -15.18
N VAL A 20 -19.16 3.16 -14.96
CA VAL A 20 -18.84 1.71 -15.13
C VAL A 20 -19.50 0.88 -14.03
N LEU A 21 -19.59 1.41 -12.80
CA LEU A 21 -20.40 0.80 -11.76
C LEU A 21 -21.90 0.95 -12.04
N LEU A 22 -22.38 2.06 -12.63
CA LEU A 22 -23.77 2.17 -13.10
C LEU A 22 -24.06 1.18 -14.21
N ALA A 23 -23.15 0.97 -15.15
CA ALA A 23 -23.31 0.07 -16.29
C ALA A 23 -23.24 -1.38 -15.80
N CYS A 24 -22.30 -1.72 -14.91
CA CYS A 24 -22.25 -3.03 -14.28
C CYS A 24 -23.42 -3.28 -13.30
N ASP A 25 -23.95 -2.27 -12.61
CA ASP A 25 -25.14 -2.39 -11.75
C ASP A 25 -26.44 -2.30 -12.56
N MET A 26 -26.48 -1.63 -13.72
CA MET A 26 -27.58 -1.73 -14.69
C MET A 26 -27.59 -3.13 -15.31
N VAL A 27 -26.41 -3.70 -15.58
CA VAL A 27 -26.26 -5.09 -16.04
C VAL A 27 -26.61 -6.12 -14.95
N ARG A 28 -26.49 -5.77 -13.67
CA ARG A 28 -26.71 -6.69 -12.54
C ARG A 28 -28.03 -6.49 -11.80
N SER A 29 -28.69 -5.34 -11.95
CA SER A 29 -30.02 -5.07 -11.38
C SER A 29 -31.10 -5.53 -12.34
N GLU A 30 -32.19 -6.06 -11.79
CA GLU A 30 -33.40 -6.50 -12.50
C GLU A 30 -34.15 -5.32 -13.19
N HIS A 31 -33.49 -4.19 -13.47
CA HIS A 31 -34.00 -3.04 -14.21
C HIS A 31 -34.09 -3.25 -15.73
N PHE A 32 -33.66 -4.41 -16.25
CA PHE A 32 -33.87 -4.79 -17.64
C PHE A 32 -35.34 -5.03 -18.01
N ALA A 33 -36.23 -5.25 -17.04
CA ALA A 33 -37.62 -5.59 -17.34
C ALA A 33 -38.57 -4.38 -17.51
N PHE A 34 -38.09 -3.14 -17.30
CA PHE A 34 -38.98 -1.97 -17.15
C PHE A 34 -38.92 -0.92 -18.27
N TRP A 35 -37.91 -0.93 -19.16
CA TRP A 35 -37.74 0.10 -20.18
C TRP A 35 -37.54 -0.52 -21.57
N ASP A 36 -38.11 0.12 -22.60
CA ASP A 36 -37.99 -0.30 -23.99
C ASP A 36 -36.58 -0.05 -24.56
N GLU A 37 -36.14 -0.94 -25.44
CA GLU A 37 -34.84 -0.96 -26.14
C GLU A 37 -34.50 0.37 -26.82
N ASP A 38 -35.50 1.05 -27.38
CA ASP A 38 -35.35 2.35 -28.06
C ASP A 38 -34.95 3.51 -27.11
N LYS A 39 -35.45 3.50 -25.87
CA LYS A 39 -35.08 4.53 -24.87
C LYS A 39 -33.64 4.36 -24.42
N TYR A 40 -33.16 3.12 -24.33
CA TYR A 40 -31.76 2.84 -24.02
C TYR A 40 -30.82 3.24 -25.17
N ALA A 41 -31.21 2.97 -26.41
CA ALA A 41 -30.45 3.42 -27.58
C ALA A 41 -30.31 4.97 -27.59
N ALA A 42 -31.39 5.69 -27.33
CA ALA A 42 -31.38 7.16 -27.25
C ALA A 42 -30.52 7.70 -26.08
N LEU A 43 -30.62 7.09 -24.90
CA LEU A 43 -29.81 7.46 -23.74
C LEU A 43 -28.32 7.17 -23.95
N THR A 44 -28.00 6.06 -24.61
CA THR A 44 -26.61 5.69 -24.93
C THR A 44 -26.00 6.65 -25.95
N LEU A 45 -26.75 7.00 -27.01
CA LEU A 45 -26.32 7.97 -28.03
C LEU A 45 -26.10 9.38 -27.48
N THR A 46 -27.03 9.87 -26.65
CA THR A 46 -26.89 11.18 -26.00
C THR A 46 -25.70 11.23 -25.04
N LEU A 47 -25.43 10.12 -24.35
CA LEU A 47 -24.29 9.99 -23.46
C LEU A 47 -22.96 9.95 -24.23
N ILE A 48 -22.86 9.14 -25.30
CA ILE A 48 -21.69 9.10 -26.18
C ILE A 48 -21.41 10.51 -26.70
N HIS A 49 -22.42 11.19 -27.24
CA HIS A 49 -22.27 12.54 -27.76
C HIS A 49 -21.76 13.54 -26.69
N THR A 50 -22.26 13.44 -25.47
CA THR A 50 -21.84 14.29 -24.35
C THR A 50 -20.37 14.02 -23.98
N LEU A 51 -19.98 12.74 -23.88
CA LEU A 51 -18.61 12.34 -23.57
C LEU A 51 -17.63 12.74 -24.68
N THR A 52 -18.02 12.60 -25.95
CA THR A 52 -17.20 13.04 -27.08
C THR A 52 -16.98 14.55 -27.05
N ILE A 53 -18.02 15.34 -26.71
CA ILE A 53 -17.90 16.81 -26.56
C ILE A 53 -16.96 17.15 -25.40
N GLU A 54 -17.16 16.55 -24.22
CA GLU A 54 -16.32 16.80 -23.05
C GLU A 54 -14.86 16.41 -23.32
N LEU A 55 -14.62 15.26 -23.95
CA LEU A 55 -13.29 14.80 -24.34
C LEU A 55 -12.64 15.77 -25.33
N SER A 56 -13.39 16.29 -26.31
CA SER A 56 -12.88 17.27 -27.27
C SER A 56 -12.49 18.60 -26.60
N ALA A 57 -13.29 19.07 -25.63
CA ALA A 57 -13.01 20.28 -24.87
C ALA A 57 -11.75 20.12 -24.01
N VAL A 58 -11.58 18.97 -23.36
CA VAL A 58 -10.40 18.66 -22.54
C VAL A 58 -9.15 18.52 -23.42
N LYS A 59 -9.25 17.84 -24.57
CA LYS A 59 -8.14 17.75 -25.55
C LYS A 59 -7.68 19.13 -25.99
N GLN A 60 -8.61 20.02 -26.30
CA GLN A 60 -8.28 21.39 -26.71
C GLN A 60 -7.68 22.21 -25.57
N ALA A 61 -8.21 22.11 -24.34
CA ALA A 61 -7.72 22.86 -23.19
C ALA A 61 -6.31 22.45 -22.75
N LEU A 62 -5.97 21.17 -22.88
CA LEU A 62 -4.68 20.60 -22.48
C LEU A 62 -3.72 20.38 -23.67
N ASN A 63 -4.11 20.77 -24.88
CA ASN A 63 -3.37 20.52 -26.13
C ASN A 63 -2.99 19.03 -26.32
N LEU A 64 -3.92 18.13 -26.05
CA LEU A 64 -3.72 16.67 -26.14
C LEU A 64 -4.19 16.11 -27.48
N THR A 65 -3.48 15.09 -27.94
CA THR A 65 -3.82 14.28 -29.11
C THR A 65 -4.13 12.84 -28.72
N ASP A 66 -4.74 12.07 -29.63
CA ASP A 66 -4.98 10.63 -29.41
C ASP A 66 -3.69 9.84 -29.14
N ALA A 67 -2.57 10.29 -29.74
CA ALA A 67 -1.26 9.69 -29.53
C ALA A 67 -0.74 9.89 -28.09
N ASP A 68 -1.13 10.98 -27.42
CA ASP A 68 -0.74 11.22 -26.03
C ASP A 68 -1.38 10.22 -25.07
N PHE A 69 -2.63 9.80 -25.30
CA PHE A 69 -3.30 8.78 -24.49
C PHE A 69 -2.63 7.40 -24.63
N ILE A 70 -2.23 7.03 -25.86
CA ILE A 70 -1.48 5.80 -26.10
C ILE A 70 -0.15 5.82 -25.32
N ARG A 71 0.56 6.96 -25.34
CA ARG A 71 1.79 7.14 -24.56
C ARG A 71 1.51 7.05 -23.06
N PHE A 72 0.48 7.74 -22.57
CA PHE A 72 0.11 7.71 -21.15
C PHE A 72 -0.17 6.28 -20.66
N HIS A 73 -0.90 5.48 -21.42
CA HIS A 73 -1.16 4.08 -21.06
C HIS A 73 0.12 3.22 -21.08
N ALA A 74 1.02 3.43 -22.04
CA ALA A 74 2.29 2.72 -22.10
C ALA A 74 3.22 3.09 -20.93
N ASP A 75 3.32 4.39 -20.61
CA ASP A 75 4.14 4.91 -19.52
C ASP A 75 3.61 4.44 -18.16
N GLU A 76 2.29 4.50 -17.96
CA GLU A 76 1.64 4.01 -16.75
C GLU A 76 1.82 2.50 -16.58
N LYS A 77 1.72 1.72 -17.66
CA LYS A 77 1.98 0.27 -17.62
C LYS A 77 3.44 -0.03 -17.27
N SER A 78 4.39 0.66 -17.91
CA SER A 78 5.82 0.48 -17.62
C SER A 78 6.14 0.84 -16.17
N TYR A 79 5.54 1.94 -15.68
CA TYR A 79 5.66 2.36 -14.30
C TYR A 79 5.22 1.27 -13.34
N LEU A 80 4.08 0.64 -13.57
CA LEU A 80 3.63 -0.45 -12.72
C LEU A 80 4.46 -1.70 -12.77
N GLU A 81 4.93 -2.06 -13.96
CA GLU A 81 5.81 -3.20 -14.10
C GLU A 81 7.08 -2.98 -13.28
N SER A 82 7.54 -1.73 -13.15
CA SER A 82 8.64 -1.35 -12.24
C SER A 82 8.29 -1.44 -10.75
N LEU A 83 7.01 -1.37 -10.38
CA LEU A 83 6.56 -1.51 -8.98
C LEU A 83 6.54 -2.96 -8.49
N LYS A 84 6.74 -3.94 -9.36
CA LYS A 84 6.87 -5.35 -8.98
C LYS A 84 7.99 -5.53 -7.95
N GLU A 85 7.90 -6.60 -7.17
CA GLU A 85 8.84 -6.84 -6.06
C GLU A 85 10.30 -6.80 -6.55
N PRO A 86 11.23 -6.20 -5.78
CA PRO A 86 12.63 -6.17 -6.15
C PRO A 86 13.16 -7.61 -6.31
N PRO A 87 14.24 -7.81 -7.09
CA PRO A 87 14.89 -9.10 -7.26
C PRO A 87 15.07 -9.83 -5.92
N LEU A 88 14.95 -11.16 -5.92
CA LEU A 88 15.09 -11.98 -4.71
C LEU A 88 16.38 -11.69 -3.94
N GLN A 89 17.45 -11.33 -4.66
CA GLN A 89 18.74 -10.96 -4.09
C GLN A 89 18.67 -9.72 -3.19
N ASP A 90 18.00 -8.65 -3.64
CA ASP A 90 17.85 -7.41 -2.87
C ASP A 90 16.98 -7.64 -1.63
N ARG A 91 15.96 -8.51 -1.73
CA ARG A 91 15.13 -8.90 -0.58
C ARG A 91 15.95 -9.64 0.49
N LEU A 92 16.83 -10.54 0.06
CA LEU A 92 17.73 -11.26 0.98
C LEU A 92 18.75 -10.32 1.61
N GLN A 93 19.27 -9.34 0.88
CA GLN A 93 20.21 -8.33 1.41
C GLN A 93 19.54 -7.38 2.42
N ILE A 94 18.31 -6.94 2.16
CA ILE A 94 17.51 -6.18 3.12
C ILE A 94 17.23 -7.01 4.38
N ARG A 95 16.88 -8.30 4.19
CA ARG A 95 16.69 -9.21 5.32
C ARG A 95 17.99 -9.41 6.10
N TYR A 96 19.13 -9.51 5.43
CA TYR A 96 20.44 -9.64 6.05
C TYR A 96 20.74 -8.45 6.98
N VAL A 97 20.48 -7.21 6.54
CA VAL A 97 20.64 -6.03 7.39
C VAL A 97 19.78 -6.09 8.65
N GLN A 98 18.53 -6.52 8.54
CA GLN A 98 17.66 -6.69 9.72
C GLN A 98 18.20 -7.73 10.70
N VAL A 99 18.76 -8.81 10.17
CA VAL A 99 19.35 -9.88 10.99
C VAL A 99 20.63 -9.43 11.67
N LEU A 100 21.42 -8.58 11.02
CA LEU A 100 22.58 -7.93 11.66
C LEU A 100 22.15 -6.96 12.77
N ASP A 101 21.05 -6.23 12.59
CA ASP A 101 20.46 -5.38 13.64
C ASP A 101 20.00 -6.22 14.84
N ASP A 102 19.25 -7.30 14.58
CA ASP A 102 18.79 -8.24 15.60
C ASP A 102 20.00 -8.84 16.35
N LEU A 103 21.03 -9.31 15.62
CA LEU A 103 22.25 -9.87 16.20
C LEU A 103 22.93 -8.89 17.15
N ALA A 104 23.07 -7.62 16.74
CA ALA A 104 23.66 -6.57 17.57
C ALA A 104 22.81 -6.30 18.84
N GLU A 105 21.48 -6.30 18.73
CA GLU A 105 20.57 -6.14 19.86
C GLU A 105 20.69 -7.30 20.86
N TRP A 106 20.67 -8.55 20.39
CA TRP A 106 20.79 -9.72 21.25
C TRP A 106 22.17 -9.85 21.89
N GLN A 107 23.23 -9.42 21.20
CA GLN A 107 24.56 -9.35 21.77
C GLN A 107 24.59 -8.37 22.96
N LEU A 108 23.96 -7.20 22.82
CA LEU A 108 23.84 -6.23 23.91
C LEU A 108 22.95 -6.74 25.06
N GLU A 109 21.86 -7.44 24.77
CA GLU A 109 21.02 -8.07 25.79
C GLU A 109 21.79 -9.13 26.58
N TRP A 110 22.53 -10.01 25.91
CA TRP A 110 23.35 -11.02 26.58
C TRP A 110 24.46 -10.40 27.45
N VAL A 111 25.15 -9.37 26.96
CA VAL A 111 26.15 -8.64 27.75
C VAL A 111 25.51 -8.06 29.01
N ARG A 112 24.36 -7.39 28.88
CA ARG A 112 23.61 -6.83 30.02
C ARG A 112 23.15 -7.91 31.01
N ALA A 113 22.58 -9.00 30.53
CA ALA A 113 22.14 -10.11 31.38
C ALA A 113 23.33 -10.72 32.15
N ARG A 114 24.47 -10.87 31.47
CA ARG A 114 25.71 -11.37 32.09
C ARG A 114 26.28 -10.39 33.12
N GLU A 115 26.21 -9.09 32.88
CA GLU A 115 26.63 -8.07 33.85
C GLU A 115 25.75 -8.08 35.11
N VAL A 116 24.42 -8.15 34.93
CA VAL A 116 23.47 -8.31 36.05
C VAL A 116 23.78 -9.59 36.84
N ALA A 117 24.09 -10.68 36.15
CA ALA A 117 24.45 -11.93 36.80
C ALA A 117 25.74 -11.82 37.60
N ASN A 118 26.78 -11.20 37.03
CA ASN A 118 28.05 -10.98 37.72
C ASN A 118 27.87 -10.08 38.95
N GLN A 119 27.04 -9.03 38.87
CA GLN A 119 26.72 -8.17 40.01
C GLN A 119 25.99 -8.95 41.11
N ALA A 120 24.96 -9.72 40.76
CA ALA A 120 24.21 -10.54 41.71
C ALA A 120 25.07 -11.60 42.42
N LEU A 121 26.13 -12.09 41.78
CA LEU A 121 27.08 -13.04 42.37
C LEU A 121 28.18 -12.37 43.20
N THR A 122 28.45 -11.08 42.97
CA THR A 122 29.49 -10.31 43.69
C THR A 122 28.93 -9.66 44.95
N ASP A 123 27.65 -9.29 44.96
CA ASP A 123 26.98 -8.77 46.14
C ASP A 123 26.82 -9.89 47.20
N VAL A 124 27.14 -9.57 48.45
CA VAL A 124 26.91 -10.49 49.58
C VAL A 124 25.41 -10.65 49.74
N ALA A 125 24.87 -11.77 49.29
CA ALA A 125 23.45 -12.05 49.37
C ALA A 125 23.03 -12.17 50.86
N ILE A 126 22.36 -11.16 51.39
CA ILE A 126 21.80 -11.14 52.74
C ILE A 126 20.33 -11.58 52.64
N GLY A 127 20.02 -12.79 53.10
CA GLY A 127 18.67 -13.35 53.04
C GLY A 127 18.60 -14.82 53.44
N ASP A 128 17.39 -15.39 53.41
CA ASP A 128 17.17 -16.83 53.62
C ASP A 128 17.75 -17.65 52.44
N LEU A 129 18.30 -18.83 52.71
CA LEU A 129 18.94 -19.71 51.72
C LEU A 129 18.03 -19.98 50.51
N HIS A 130 16.72 -20.11 50.75
CA HIS A 130 15.74 -20.33 49.69
C HIS A 130 15.59 -19.11 48.77
N GLN A 131 15.63 -17.90 49.33
CA GLN A 131 15.55 -16.64 48.56
C GLN A 131 16.80 -16.44 47.71
N ILE A 132 17.98 -16.76 48.27
CA ILE A 132 19.26 -16.72 47.57
C ILE A 132 19.25 -17.71 46.40
N ASN A 133 18.82 -18.95 46.62
CA ASN A 133 18.79 -19.97 45.56
C ASN A 133 17.81 -19.62 44.44
N THR A 134 16.63 -19.06 44.77
CA THR A 134 15.66 -18.59 43.77
C THR A 134 16.22 -17.44 42.94
N ALA A 135 16.88 -16.47 43.57
CA ALA A 135 17.51 -15.35 42.88
C ALA A 135 18.63 -15.82 41.92
N ILE A 136 19.49 -16.72 42.37
CA ILE A 136 20.56 -17.33 41.54
C ILE A 136 19.96 -18.07 40.34
N THR A 137 18.93 -18.90 40.58
CA THR A 137 18.26 -19.66 39.51
C THR A 137 17.63 -18.72 38.48
N GLN A 138 16.99 -17.64 38.92
CA GLN A 138 16.36 -16.68 38.03
C GLN A 138 17.38 -15.94 37.15
N VAL A 139 18.51 -15.55 37.73
CA VAL A 139 19.62 -14.93 37.00
C VAL A 139 20.21 -15.89 35.97
N GLN A 140 20.42 -17.16 36.33
CA GLN A 140 20.90 -18.19 35.39
C GLN A 140 19.94 -18.36 34.21
N ILE A 141 18.65 -18.50 34.48
CA ILE A 141 17.62 -18.62 33.43
C ILE A 141 17.65 -17.40 32.49
N GLN A 142 17.83 -16.19 33.01
CA GLN A 142 17.90 -14.97 32.19
C GLN A 142 19.14 -14.95 31.29
N VAL A 143 20.30 -15.33 31.81
CA VAL A 143 21.54 -15.41 31.01
C VAL A 143 21.42 -16.48 29.94
N ASP A 144 20.93 -17.67 30.30
CA ASP A 144 20.75 -18.78 29.35
C ASP A 144 19.74 -18.43 28.26
N ALA A 145 18.63 -17.78 28.62
CA ALA A 145 17.64 -17.32 27.65
C ALA A 145 18.22 -16.26 26.71
N ALA A 146 18.97 -15.28 27.23
CA ALA A 146 19.62 -14.26 26.40
C ALA A 146 20.68 -14.88 25.47
N TYR A 147 21.45 -15.85 25.96
CA TYR A 147 22.44 -16.57 25.17
C TYR A 147 21.80 -17.43 24.07
N ALA A 148 20.70 -18.11 24.37
CA ALA A 148 19.95 -18.88 23.37
C ALA A 148 19.42 -17.97 22.24
N LYS A 149 18.93 -16.77 22.56
CA LYS A 149 18.55 -15.78 21.54
C LYS A 149 19.73 -15.37 20.66
N LEU A 150 20.88 -15.07 21.28
CA LEU A 150 22.11 -14.72 20.57
C LEU A 150 22.54 -15.85 19.61
N GLN A 151 22.58 -17.10 20.08
CA GLN A 151 22.92 -18.25 19.23
C GLN A 151 21.96 -18.44 18.06
N ASN A 152 20.66 -18.27 18.29
CA ASN A 152 19.66 -18.35 17.22
C ASN A 152 19.88 -17.25 16.17
N ALA A 153 20.20 -16.02 16.62
CA ALA A 153 20.51 -14.91 15.73
C ALA A 153 21.81 -15.15 14.94
N GLU A 154 22.86 -15.68 15.58
CA GLU A 154 24.12 -16.05 14.91
C GLU A 154 23.91 -17.14 13.86
N ALA A 155 23.14 -18.18 14.18
CA ALA A 155 22.79 -19.26 13.25
C ALA A 155 22.00 -18.74 12.05
N PHE A 156 21.02 -17.86 12.29
CA PHE A 156 20.23 -17.26 11.22
C PHE A 156 21.06 -16.31 10.34
N THR A 157 21.96 -15.52 10.96
CA THR A 157 22.92 -14.67 10.24
C THR A 157 23.79 -15.52 9.30
N SER A 158 24.38 -16.59 9.84
CA SER A 158 25.25 -17.50 9.07
C SER A 158 24.49 -18.18 7.93
N HIS A 159 23.21 -18.53 8.14
CA HIS A 159 22.36 -19.10 7.09
C HIS A 159 22.17 -18.13 5.92
N ILE A 160 21.89 -16.86 6.19
CA ILE A 160 21.71 -15.84 5.15
C ILE A 160 23.05 -15.51 4.47
N GLU A 161 24.15 -15.45 5.22
CA GLU A 161 25.51 -15.25 4.68
C GLU A 161 25.85 -16.34 3.65
N ASN A 162 25.53 -17.60 3.95
CA ASN A 162 25.69 -18.71 3.01
C ASN A 162 24.81 -18.58 1.77
N GLN A 163 23.55 -18.14 1.91
CA GLN A 163 22.65 -17.93 0.77
C GLN A 163 23.12 -16.79 -0.15
N LEU A 164 23.70 -15.74 0.42
CA LEU A 164 24.20 -14.58 -0.32
C LEU A 164 25.67 -14.74 -0.78
N ALA A 165 26.31 -15.87 -0.46
CA ALA A 165 27.73 -16.13 -0.70
C ALA A 165 28.64 -15.00 -0.17
N ILE A 166 28.35 -14.52 1.05
CA ILE A 166 29.12 -13.48 1.72
C ILE A 166 30.31 -14.13 2.44
N GLU A 167 31.52 -13.78 2.02
CA GLU A 167 32.76 -14.28 2.65
C GLU A 167 33.12 -13.52 3.93
N GLU A 168 32.85 -12.21 3.96
CA GLU A 168 33.12 -11.34 5.10
C GLU A 168 31.83 -10.63 5.55
N ARG A 169 31.48 -10.83 6.83
CA ARG A 169 30.29 -10.23 7.44
C ARG A 169 30.30 -8.72 7.29
N TRP A 170 29.15 -8.13 6.94
CA TRP A 170 29.06 -6.68 6.81
C TRP A 170 29.24 -6.00 8.16
N THR A 171 30.07 -4.97 8.18
CA THR A 171 30.24 -4.12 9.35
C THR A 171 29.01 -3.23 9.53
N VAL A 172 28.54 -3.09 10.77
CA VAL A 172 27.49 -2.12 11.12
C VAL A 172 28.03 -0.73 10.80
N GLY A 173 27.35 -0.02 9.89
CA GLY A 173 27.78 1.28 9.37
C GLY A 173 28.69 1.23 8.15
N GLY A 174 28.98 0.04 7.59
CA GLY A 174 29.63 -0.08 6.28
C GLY A 174 28.71 0.37 5.13
N GLU A 175 29.30 0.70 3.97
CA GLU A 175 28.57 1.23 2.81
C GLU A 175 27.41 0.32 2.36
N LYS A 176 27.67 -0.99 2.21
CA LYS A 176 26.65 -1.98 1.84
C LYS A 176 25.54 -2.05 2.89
N TYR A 177 25.91 -2.05 4.16
CA TYR A 177 24.96 -2.09 5.27
C TYR A 177 24.06 -0.84 5.26
N ILE A 178 24.63 0.36 5.12
CA ILE A 178 23.88 1.62 5.08
C ILE A 178 22.91 1.60 3.90
N LYS A 179 23.38 1.28 2.69
CA LYS A 179 22.54 1.21 1.48
C LYS A 179 21.31 0.33 1.71
N PHE A 180 21.50 -0.91 2.16
CA PHE A 180 20.38 -1.84 2.36
C PHE A 180 19.54 -1.52 3.61
N LYS A 181 20.07 -0.76 4.57
CA LYS A 181 19.32 -0.22 5.70
C LYS A 181 18.38 0.92 5.28
N GLU A 182 18.83 1.78 4.38
CA GLU A 182 17.99 2.80 3.74
C GLU A 182 16.89 2.15 2.90
N GLU A 183 17.24 1.16 2.07
CA GLU A 183 16.25 0.39 1.31
C GLU A 183 15.24 -0.34 2.20
N ALA A 184 15.68 -0.91 3.33
CA ALA A 184 14.79 -1.53 4.32
C ALA A 184 13.80 -0.52 4.90
N SER A 185 14.26 0.70 5.19
CA SER A 185 13.45 1.79 5.74
C SER A 185 12.43 2.27 4.70
N LEU A 186 12.86 2.40 3.44
CA LEU A 186 12.01 2.73 2.31
C LEU A 186 10.93 1.66 2.08
N GLN A 187 11.27 0.37 2.21
CA GLN A 187 10.28 -0.71 2.13
C GLN A 187 9.22 -0.63 3.23
N LYS A 188 9.62 -0.37 4.48
CA LYS A 188 8.66 -0.20 5.60
C LYS A 188 7.72 0.97 5.33
N TYR A 189 8.26 2.08 4.81
CA TYR A 189 7.47 3.21 4.36
C TYR A 189 6.45 2.81 3.26
N HIS A 190 6.89 2.12 2.21
CA HIS A 190 5.98 1.69 1.14
C HIS A 190 4.90 0.72 1.61
N VAL A 191 5.22 -0.20 2.53
CA VAL A 191 4.20 -1.08 3.12
C VAL A 191 3.17 -0.27 3.90
N ALA A 192 3.60 0.73 4.68
CA ALA A 192 2.70 1.61 5.41
C ALA A 192 1.84 2.47 4.46
N LEU A 193 2.43 2.96 3.37
CA LEU A 193 1.74 3.70 2.31
C LEU A 193 0.68 2.83 1.63
N ASN A 194 1.05 1.65 1.12
CA ASN A 194 0.13 0.73 0.43
C ASN A 194 -1.06 0.33 1.31
N GLU A 195 -0.84 0.09 2.60
CA GLU A 195 -1.93 -0.22 3.54
C GLU A 195 -2.87 0.98 3.72
N LEU A 196 -2.33 2.19 3.84
CA LEU A 196 -3.13 3.41 3.91
C LEU A 196 -3.95 3.60 2.63
N GLU A 197 -3.33 3.41 1.47
CA GLU A 197 -3.99 3.50 0.16
C GLU A 197 -5.15 2.53 0.03
N ARG A 198 -4.90 1.25 0.31
CA ARG A 198 -5.93 0.22 0.30
C ARG A 198 -7.11 0.61 1.18
N LEU A 199 -6.87 1.08 2.39
CA LEU A 199 -7.93 1.44 3.34
C LEU A 199 -8.75 2.65 2.88
N VAL A 200 -8.12 3.66 2.29
CA VAL A 200 -8.82 4.84 1.76
C VAL A 200 -9.64 4.49 0.53
N VAL A 201 -9.07 3.72 -0.41
CA VAL A 201 -9.77 3.17 -1.57
C VAL A 201 -11.00 2.41 -1.12
N MET A 202 -10.83 1.51 -0.16
CA MET A 202 -11.94 0.78 0.46
C MET A 202 -13.00 1.76 0.97
N ARG A 203 -12.64 2.75 1.81
CA ARG A 203 -13.56 3.77 2.39
C ARG A 203 -14.40 4.43 1.32
N LEU A 204 -13.79 4.89 0.23
CA LEU A 204 -14.47 5.55 -0.88
C LEU A 204 -15.50 4.63 -1.54
N PHE A 205 -15.20 3.33 -1.68
CA PHE A 205 -16.18 2.37 -2.18
C PHE A 205 -17.38 2.15 -1.24
N GLU A 206 -17.21 2.18 0.09
CA GLU A 206 -18.40 2.11 0.98
C GLU A 206 -19.23 3.40 0.94
N LEU A 207 -18.58 4.56 0.86
CA LEU A 207 -19.29 5.83 0.69
C LEU A 207 -20.12 5.84 -0.59
N SER A 208 -19.53 5.37 -1.69
CA SER A 208 -20.24 5.15 -2.95
C SER A 208 -21.45 4.21 -2.78
N LYS A 209 -21.26 3.05 -2.12
CA LYS A 209 -22.36 2.11 -1.85
C LYS A 209 -23.49 2.68 -0.99
N LEU A 210 -23.20 3.57 -0.04
CA LEU A 210 -24.24 4.27 0.72
C LEU A 210 -25.08 5.20 -0.15
N SER A 211 -24.48 5.80 -1.17
CA SER A 211 -25.15 6.74 -2.08
C SER A 211 -26.03 6.06 -3.14
N LEU A 212 -26.01 4.72 -3.24
CA LEU A 212 -26.82 3.96 -4.19
C LEU A 212 -28.29 3.82 -3.73
N SER A 213 -29.21 4.16 -4.64
CA SER A 213 -30.65 3.92 -4.47
C SER A 213 -30.95 2.42 -4.44
N GLY A 214 -31.90 1.99 -3.62
CA GLY A 214 -32.29 0.57 -3.48
C GLY A 214 -31.58 -0.21 -2.37
N THR A 215 -30.68 0.42 -1.61
CA THR A 215 -30.06 -0.22 -0.44
C THR A 215 -31.05 -0.31 0.73
N GLY A 216 -31.38 -1.52 1.17
CA GLY A 216 -32.26 -1.75 2.33
C GLY A 216 -31.66 -1.25 3.66
N TYR A 217 -32.51 -0.88 4.61
CA TYR A 217 -32.11 -0.28 5.89
C TYR A 217 -31.02 -1.07 6.65
N LYS A 218 -31.15 -2.41 6.71
CA LYS A 218 -30.16 -3.28 7.37
C LYS A 218 -28.79 -3.23 6.70
N LEU A 219 -28.74 -3.16 5.37
CA LEU A 219 -27.49 -3.05 4.62
C LEU A 219 -26.82 -1.69 4.87
N ARG A 220 -27.60 -0.60 4.89
CA ARG A 220 -27.07 0.75 5.23
C ARG A 220 -26.47 0.78 6.64
N GLN A 221 -27.11 0.14 7.62
CA GLN A 221 -26.54 0.05 8.98
C GLN A 221 -25.21 -0.71 9.01
N GLN A 222 -25.08 -1.81 8.24
CA GLN A 222 -23.82 -2.56 8.18
C GLN A 222 -22.72 -1.75 7.50
N ILE A 223 -23.03 -1.03 6.41
CA ILE A 223 -22.07 -0.15 5.75
C ILE A 223 -21.65 0.99 6.69
N GLY A 224 -22.58 1.58 7.45
CA GLY A 224 -22.26 2.60 8.45
C GLY A 224 -21.28 2.09 9.52
N LYS A 225 -21.50 0.88 10.05
CA LYS A 225 -20.56 0.24 10.99
C LYS A 225 -19.20 -0.05 10.35
N ALA A 226 -19.18 -0.50 9.10
CA ALA A 226 -17.94 -0.76 8.37
C ALA A 226 -17.15 0.52 8.12
N LEU A 227 -17.82 1.63 7.77
CA LEU A 227 -17.20 2.94 7.60
C LEU A 227 -16.58 3.47 8.89
N GLN A 228 -17.24 3.27 10.03
CA GLN A 228 -16.68 3.67 11.32
C GLN A 228 -15.39 2.90 11.61
N ARG A 229 -15.42 1.55 11.51
CA ARG A 229 -14.23 0.71 11.69
C ARG A 229 -13.11 1.07 10.73
N ARG A 230 -13.45 1.36 9.47
CA ARG A 230 -12.44 1.77 8.48
C ARG A 230 -11.88 3.15 8.75
N SER A 231 -12.67 4.07 9.27
CA SER A 231 -12.16 5.39 9.68
C SER A 231 -11.12 5.23 10.80
N ASP A 232 -11.37 4.36 11.77
CA ASP A 232 -10.40 4.05 12.82
C ASP A 232 -9.14 3.37 12.26
N ALA A 233 -9.30 2.40 11.35
CA ALA A 233 -8.19 1.73 10.68
C ALA A 233 -7.31 2.71 9.87
N ILE A 234 -7.93 3.63 9.13
CA ILE A 234 -7.21 4.66 8.38
C ILE A 234 -6.44 5.58 9.33
N ARG A 235 -7.01 6.03 10.46
CA ARG A 235 -6.26 6.84 11.44
C ARG A 235 -5.02 6.10 11.95
N ASN A 236 -5.13 4.81 12.23
CA ASN A 236 -3.98 3.98 12.61
C ASN A 236 -2.96 3.84 11.48
N ALA A 237 -3.42 3.68 10.23
CA ALA A 237 -2.55 3.61 9.06
C ALA A 237 -1.81 4.94 8.80
N ILE A 238 -2.48 6.09 8.97
CA ILE A 238 -1.85 7.42 8.92
C ILE A 238 -0.73 7.52 9.97
N ASN A 239 -0.97 7.06 11.21
CA ASN A 239 0.06 7.08 12.24
C ASN A 239 1.27 6.21 11.87
N LYS A 240 1.03 5.00 11.33
CA LYS A 240 2.10 4.13 10.84
C LYS A 240 2.87 4.77 9.68
N TYR A 241 2.17 5.34 8.71
CA TYR A 241 2.77 6.09 7.60
C TYR A 241 3.65 7.23 8.12
N ASN A 242 3.12 8.08 9.01
CA ASN A 242 3.84 9.23 9.55
C ASN A 242 5.09 8.82 10.35
N LEU A 243 5.03 7.68 11.05
CA LEU A 243 6.17 7.13 11.76
C LEU A 243 7.27 6.69 10.79
N GLN A 244 6.92 5.97 9.72
CA GLN A 244 7.91 5.53 8.72
C GLN A 244 8.43 6.70 7.87
N ALA A 245 7.56 7.63 7.48
CA ALA A 245 7.91 8.83 6.72
C ALA A 245 8.92 9.71 7.45
N ALA A 246 8.80 9.83 8.78
CA ALA A 246 9.74 10.58 9.61
C ALA A 246 11.09 9.86 9.81
N ALA A 247 11.16 8.55 9.53
CA ALA A 247 12.38 7.75 9.67
C ALA A 247 13.25 7.74 8.40
N LEU A 248 12.75 8.28 7.28
CA LEU A 248 13.50 8.43 6.03
C LEU A 248 14.44 9.65 6.09
N ASP A 249 15.50 9.62 5.29
CA ASP A 249 16.42 10.74 5.09
C ASP A 249 16.44 11.15 3.60
N PRO A 250 15.91 12.33 3.23
CA PRO A 250 15.23 13.31 4.09
C PRO A 250 13.84 12.83 4.53
N PRO A 251 13.29 13.38 5.65
CA PRO A 251 11.99 12.99 6.16
C PRO A 251 10.87 13.44 5.22
N TRP A 252 9.89 12.55 5.00
CA TRP A 252 8.77 12.81 4.10
C TRP A 252 7.62 13.57 4.79
N PRO A 253 6.78 14.29 4.01
CA PRO A 253 5.66 15.04 4.56
C PRO A 253 4.68 14.18 5.35
N ARG A 254 4.21 14.71 6.47
CA ARG A 254 3.19 14.05 7.31
C ARG A 254 1.80 14.24 6.72
N LEU A 255 0.97 13.22 6.86
CA LEU A 255 -0.44 13.23 6.50
C LEU A 255 -1.31 13.42 7.74
N LEU A 256 -2.35 14.24 7.62
CA LEU A 256 -3.36 14.44 8.65
C LEU A 256 -4.68 13.82 8.20
N TRP A 257 -5.52 13.45 9.17
CA TRP A 257 -6.85 12.89 8.87
C TRP A 257 -7.69 13.83 8.00
N LYS A 258 -7.61 15.15 8.22
CA LYS A 258 -8.32 16.15 7.42
C LYS A 258 -7.98 16.07 5.92
N ASP A 259 -6.73 15.73 5.61
CA ASP A 259 -6.25 15.63 4.23
C ASP A 259 -6.89 14.44 3.51
N ILE A 260 -7.48 13.48 4.25
CA ILE A 260 -8.10 12.26 3.71
C ILE A 260 -9.63 12.26 3.91
N ALA A 261 -10.12 12.93 4.96
CA ALA A 261 -11.52 12.92 5.35
C ALA A 261 -12.42 13.54 4.28
N ASP A 262 -11.91 14.58 3.63
CA ASP A 262 -12.58 15.37 2.60
C ASP A 262 -12.64 14.66 1.25
N TYR A 263 -11.88 13.58 1.07
CA TYR A 263 -11.95 12.78 -0.14
C TYR A 263 -13.33 12.14 -0.28
N SER A 264 -14.01 12.56 -1.33
CA SER A 264 -15.29 12.07 -1.80
C SER A 264 -15.13 11.19 -3.04
N PHE A 265 -14.01 11.36 -3.75
CA PHE A 265 -13.67 10.65 -4.96
C PHE A 265 -12.24 10.10 -4.91
N LEU A 266 -12.03 8.94 -5.52
CA LEU A 266 -10.75 8.24 -5.58
C LEU A 266 -9.70 8.93 -6.49
N GLY A 267 -10.11 9.90 -7.30
CA GLY A 267 -9.25 10.78 -8.10
C GLY A 267 -8.75 11.99 -7.32
N GLU A 268 -9.32 12.25 -6.13
CA GLU A 268 -8.75 13.15 -5.13
C GLU A 268 -7.70 12.41 -4.28
N PHE A 269 -7.67 11.08 -4.36
CA PHE A 269 -6.72 10.25 -3.63
C PHE A 269 -5.35 10.22 -4.34
N ASP A 270 -4.63 11.33 -4.23
CA ASP A 270 -3.32 11.55 -4.83
C ASP A 270 -2.14 10.96 -4.02
N LEU A 271 -2.41 10.09 -3.04
CA LEU A 271 -1.35 9.49 -2.22
C LEU A 271 -0.42 8.57 -3.03
N LEU A 272 -0.95 8.01 -4.11
CA LEU A 272 -0.22 7.22 -5.10
C LEU A 272 0.96 7.96 -5.73
N ARG A 273 1.02 9.30 -5.59
CA ARG A 273 2.13 10.12 -6.07
C ARG A 273 3.40 10.01 -5.23
N TYR A 274 3.31 9.44 -4.03
CA TYR A 274 4.45 9.25 -3.11
C TYR A 274 5.02 7.83 -3.13
N SER A 275 4.75 7.08 -4.22
CA SER A 275 5.24 5.72 -4.45
C SER A 275 6.72 5.69 -4.87
N ARG A 276 7.28 4.51 -5.17
CA ARG A 276 8.74 4.28 -5.34
C ARG A 276 9.44 5.25 -6.30
N THR A 277 8.72 5.79 -7.28
CA THR A 277 9.19 6.88 -8.13
C THR A 277 8.24 8.06 -7.95
N ASP A 278 8.79 9.24 -7.70
CA ASP A 278 7.99 10.46 -7.64
C ASP A 278 7.41 10.75 -9.03
N ILE A 279 6.13 10.43 -9.21
CA ILE A 279 5.43 10.62 -10.49
C ILE A 279 4.71 11.97 -10.55
N ARG A 280 4.82 12.85 -9.54
CA ARG A 280 4.03 14.11 -9.43
C ARG A 280 4.17 15.02 -10.65
N GLU A 281 5.35 15.04 -11.25
CA GLU A 281 5.66 15.90 -12.39
C GLU A 281 5.27 15.28 -13.73
N VAL A 282 4.97 13.98 -13.76
CA VAL A 282 4.67 13.25 -14.98
C VAL A 282 3.24 13.55 -15.44
N ASP A 283 3.06 13.84 -16.73
CA ASP A 283 1.78 14.32 -17.25
C ASP A 283 0.63 13.33 -17.03
N TRP A 284 0.86 12.02 -17.20
CA TRP A 284 -0.19 11.00 -17.01
C TRP A 284 -0.66 10.85 -15.56
N SER A 285 0.06 11.38 -14.56
CA SER A 285 -0.30 11.28 -13.13
C SER A 285 -1.12 12.49 -12.63
N LYS A 286 -1.12 13.60 -13.39
CA LYS A 286 -1.79 14.86 -13.03
C LYS A 286 -3.32 14.72 -13.18
N PRO A 287 -4.15 15.34 -12.29
CA PRO A 287 -5.59 15.08 -12.24
C PRO A 287 -6.31 15.38 -13.54
N ALA A 288 -5.97 16.49 -14.19
CA ALA A 288 -6.59 16.92 -15.44
C ALA A 288 -6.36 15.92 -16.59
N TYR A 289 -5.17 15.31 -16.65
CA TYR A 289 -4.81 14.33 -17.67
C TYR A 289 -5.39 12.95 -17.34
N ARG A 290 -5.46 12.57 -16.05
CA ARG A 290 -6.18 11.36 -15.59
C ARG A 290 -7.65 11.42 -15.96
N GLU A 291 -8.28 12.57 -15.76
CA GLU A 291 -9.68 12.80 -16.11
C GLU A 291 -9.89 12.69 -17.63
N ALA A 292 -8.98 13.25 -18.43
CA ALA A 292 -8.99 13.11 -19.88
C ALA A 292 -8.89 11.64 -20.33
N SER A 293 -7.97 10.85 -19.76
CA SER A 293 -7.78 9.43 -20.11
C SER A 293 -9.00 8.58 -19.73
N VAL A 294 -9.70 8.96 -18.67
CA VAL A 294 -10.94 8.31 -18.24
C VAL A 294 -12.08 8.58 -19.21
N PHE A 295 -12.20 9.82 -19.71
CA PHE A 295 -13.18 10.15 -20.74
C PHE A 295 -12.89 9.39 -22.04
N GLU A 296 -11.64 9.31 -22.47
CA GLU A 296 -11.20 8.56 -23.66
C GLU A 296 -11.55 7.07 -23.55
N ALA A 297 -11.20 6.44 -22.43
CA ALA A 297 -11.50 5.02 -22.21
C ALA A 297 -13.03 4.75 -22.18
N SER A 298 -13.81 5.72 -21.70
CA SER A 298 -15.27 5.60 -21.60
C SER A 298 -15.95 5.77 -22.97
N ASP A 299 -15.48 6.70 -23.79
CA ASP A 299 -15.92 6.91 -25.18
C ASP A 299 -15.62 5.67 -26.03
N ASN A 300 -14.39 5.12 -25.93
CA ASN A 300 -14.00 3.88 -26.61
C ASN A 300 -14.82 2.67 -26.17
N GLY A 301 -15.06 2.52 -24.86
CA GLY A 301 -15.84 1.41 -24.32
C GLY A 301 -17.30 1.42 -24.79
N LEU A 302 -17.92 2.60 -24.83
CA LEU A 302 -19.28 2.78 -25.34
C LEU A 302 -19.37 2.55 -26.86
N ALA A 303 -18.39 3.03 -27.63
CA ALA A 303 -18.31 2.80 -29.06
C ALA A 303 -18.16 1.31 -29.42
N LEU A 304 -17.38 0.55 -28.62
CA LEU A 304 -17.26 -0.90 -28.75
C LEU A 304 -18.57 -1.62 -28.42
N TRP A 305 -19.26 -1.21 -27.35
CA TRP A 305 -20.55 -1.79 -26.97
C TRP A 305 -21.62 -1.56 -28.04
N GLN A 306 -21.69 -0.36 -28.63
CA GLN A 306 -22.60 -0.04 -29.73
C GLN A 306 -22.33 -0.90 -30.98
N ARG A 307 -21.06 -1.19 -31.28
CA ARG A 307 -20.70 -2.10 -32.39
C ARG A 307 -21.12 -3.54 -32.12
N MET A 308 -21.11 -3.98 -30.86
CA MET A 308 -21.50 -5.33 -30.47
C MET A 308 -23.02 -5.53 -30.35
N SER A 309 -23.79 -4.46 -30.10
CA SER A 309 -25.25 -4.51 -29.96
C SER A 309 -26.01 -4.28 -31.26
N LEU A 310 -25.32 -3.89 -32.33
CA LEU A 310 -25.85 -3.77 -33.70
C LEU A 310 -25.61 -5.03 -34.57
N VAL A 311 -25.09 -6.13 -33.98
CA VAL A 311 -24.91 -7.45 -34.59
C VAL A 311 -25.84 -8.45 -33.93
#